data_AF-A0A5E4NWT9-F1
#
_entry.id   AF-A0A5E4NWT9-F1
#
_cell.length_a   1.000
_cell.length_b   1.000
_cell.length_c   1.000
_cell.angle_alpha   90.00
_cell.angle_beta   90.00
_cell.angle_gamma   90.00
#
_symmetry.space_group_name_H-M   'P 1'
#
loop_
_entity.id
_entity.type
_entity.pdbx_description
1 polymer ?
#
loop_
_entity_poly.entity_id
_entity_poly.type
_entity_poly.pdbx_seq_one_letter_code
_entity_poly.pdbx_strand_id
1 'polypeptide(L)'
;MDLDQITVVRDGRTAIFNGSWYRGPHTNFIPSKEDLRQADALDTYVMPGFAPQAPFIDRQTPITAFGSCFAANITHFLGERGYAICGQGLDLNAHIIRFGEGIVNTFAIRQQFEWALTGREFPQSLWISEGKEIARKDAEVRETTREIIQGTDVFIITLGLAEIWYDRPSGEAFWRAVPASLFDPERHGFRVSTVAENFDNLVATLDLIRAARPNAAVVLTLSPIPLMATFRPVSCLTANAVSKATLRVALDQVMAQGRDNVFYFPSYEMVTGACFDPFEEDNRHPRAEVIAAIMACFERHYCKA
;
A
#
# COMPACT_ATOMS: atom_id res chain seq x y z
N MET A 1 -42.89 13.67 17.49
CA MET A 1 -42.81 12.31 16.96
C MET A 1 -41.49 11.79 17.49
N ASP A 2 -41.51 10.92 18.50
CA ASP A 2 -40.29 10.29 19.00
C ASP A 2 -39.67 9.53 17.83
N LEU A 3 -38.52 10.01 17.37
CA LEU A 3 -37.75 9.30 16.36
C LEU A 3 -37.10 8.13 17.09
N ASP A 4 -37.57 6.91 16.82
CA ASP A 4 -37.09 5.69 17.48
C ASP A 4 -35.55 5.70 17.55
N GLN A 5 -35.01 5.62 18.76
CA GLN A 5 -33.56 5.53 18.95
C GLN A 5 -33.11 4.11 18.63
N ILE A 6 -32.00 3.96 17.90
CA ILE A 6 -31.36 2.66 17.70
C ILE A 6 -30.30 2.50 18.78
N THR A 7 -30.53 1.55 19.66
CA THR A 7 -29.58 1.12 20.68
C THR A 7 -28.77 -0.05 20.15
N VAL A 8 -27.47 0.17 19.95
CA VAL A 8 -26.50 -0.87 19.62
C VAL A 8 -25.80 -1.28 20.92
N VAL A 9 -25.99 -2.54 21.33
CA VAL A 9 -25.33 -3.09 22.51
C VAL A 9 -24.14 -3.96 22.11
N ARG A 10 -22.95 -3.66 22.63
CA ARG A 10 -21.70 -4.41 22.41
C ARG A 10 -21.04 -4.66 23.75
N ASP A 11 -20.86 -5.92 24.14
CA ASP A 11 -20.26 -6.31 25.42
C ASP A 11 -20.83 -5.57 26.65
N GLY A 12 -22.15 -5.40 26.69
CA GLY A 12 -22.86 -4.68 27.77
C GLY A 12 -22.83 -3.15 27.68
N ARG A 13 -22.22 -2.58 26.63
CA ARG A 13 -22.15 -1.13 26.40
C ARG A 13 -23.18 -0.71 25.37
N THR A 14 -23.75 0.48 25.54
CA THR A 14 -24.82 1.01 24.69
C THR A 14 -24.35 2.22 23.91
N ALA A 15 -24.41 2.14 22.57
CA ALA A 15 -24.32 3.29 21.68
C ALA A 15 -25.72 3.62 21.12
N ILE A 16 -26.07 4.90 21.12
CA ILE A 16 -27.39 5.37 20.68
C ILE A 16 -27.25 6.14 19.37
N PHE A 17 -28.00 5.72 18.35
CA PHE A 17 -28.04 6.37 17.04
C PHE A 17 -29.47 6.82 16.71
N ASN A 18 -29.59 7.85 15.88
CA ASN A 18 -30.90 8.32 15.41
C ASN A 18 -31.55 7.26 14.48
N GLY A 19 -32.71 6.71 14.82
CA GLY A 19 -33.41 5.72 13.97
C GLY A 19 -34.39 6.31 12.96
N SER A 20 -34.40 7.63 12.74
CA SER A 20 -35.28 8.28 11.78
C SER A 20 -35.02 7.93 10.31
N TRP A 21 -33.93 7.22 10.02
CA TRP A 21 -33.51 6.89 8.65
C TRP A 21 -33.51 5.37 8.46
N TYR A 22 -34.01 4.90 7.32
CA TYR A 22 -33.80 3.51 6.89
C TYR A 22 -32.31 3.26 6.64
N ARG A 23 -31.75 2.23 7.26
CA ARG A 23 -30.29 1.97 7.25
C ARG A 23 -29.85 0.81 6.36
N GLY A 24 -30.79 0.03 5.82
CA GLY A 24 -30.50 -1.09 4.93
C GLY A 24 -29.90 -2.33 5.62
N PRO A 25 -29.76 -3.46 4.88
CA PRO A 25 -29.32 -4.75 5.45
C PRO A 25 -27.84 -4.80 5.84
N HIS A 26 -27.01 -3.85 5.37
CA HIS A 26 -25.57 -3.82 5.60
C HIS A 26 -25.14 -2.61 6.46
N THR A 27 -25.94 -2.28 7.47
CA THR A 27 -25.62 -1.17 8.37
C THR A 27 -24.46 -1.54 9.30
N ASN A 28 -23.33 -0.85 9.14
CA ASN A 28 -22.19 -0.95 10.05
C ASN A 28 -22.06 0.34 10.86
N PHE A 29 -22.07 0.22 12.19
CA PHE A 29 -21.96 1.38 13.09
C PHE A 29 -20.51 1.59 13.51
N ILE A 30 -20.07 2.86 13.51
CA ILE A 30 -18.74 3.27 13.98
C ILE A 30 -18.45 2.70 15.38
N PRO A 31 -17.23 2.18 15.65
CA PRO A 31 -16.85 1.76 16.99
C PRO A 31 -16.71 2.97 17.93
N SER A 32 -17.01 2.75 19.21
CA SER A 32 -16.67 3.71 20.26
C SER A 32 -15.17 3.70 20.55
N LYS A 33 -14.65 4.71 21.27
CA LYS A 33 -13.27 4.67 21.76
C LYS A 33 -13.01 3.50 22.72
N GLU A 34 -14.03 3.00 23.41
CA GLU A 34 -13.88 1.86 24.30
C GLU A 34 -13.83 0.55 23.52
N ASP A 35 -14.62 0.44 22.46
CA ASP A 35 -14.58 -0.67 21.50
C ASP A 35 -13.18 -0.80 20.90
N LEU A 36 -12.58 0.33 20.48
CA LEU A 36 -11.23 0.38 19.90
C LEU A 36 -10.09 0.05 20.89
N ARG A 37 -10.36 -0.06 22.19
CA ARG A 37 -9.35 -0.50 23.20
C ARG A 37 -9.31 -2.01 23.38
N GLN A 38 -10.25 -2.75 22.79
CA GLN A 38 -10.27 -4.20 22.86
C GLN A 38 -9.12 -4.81 22.06
N ALA A 39 -8.61 -5.96 22.52
CA ALA A 39 -7.42 -6.59 21.91
C ALA A 39 -7.66 -7.03 20.45
N ASP A 40 -8.90 -7.34 20.10
CA ASP A 40 -9.37 -7.79 18.78
C ASP A 40 -10.02 -6.64 17.97
N ALA A 41 -9.89 -5.38 18.39
CA ALA A 41 -10.59 -4.27 17.76
C ALA A 41 -10.31 -4.12 16.25
N LEU A 42 -9.09 -4.42 15.79
CA LEU A 42 -8.74 -4.35 14.36
C LEU A 42 -9.50 -5.42 13.56
N ASP A 43 -9.54 -6.65 14.10
CA ASP A 43 -10.24 -7.80 13.51
C ASP A 43 -11.76 -7.55 13.48
N THR A 44 -12.31 -6.99 14.55
CA THR A 44 -13.76 -6.82 14.72
C THR A 44 -14.31 -5.59 14.00
N TYR A 45 -13.55 -4.48 13.94
CA TYR A 45 -14.09 -3.20 13.44
C TYR A 45 -13.45 -2.68 12.16
N VAL A 46 -12.34 -3.26 11.70
CA VAL A 46 -11.65 -2.81 10.47
C VAL A 46 -11.64 -3.88 9.38
N MET A 47 -11.40 -5.15 9.74
CA MET A 47 -11.33 -6.26 8.79
C MET A 47 -12.66 -6.76 8.17
N PRO A 48 -13.86 -6.53 8.75
CA PRO A 48 -15.11 -7.00 8.11
C PRO A 48 -15.25 -6.50 6.66
N GLY A 49 -15.52 -7.44 5.75
CA GLY A 49 -15.62 -7.16 4.30
C GLY A 49 -14.29 -7.16 3.55
N PHE A 50 -13.15 -7.18 4.24
CA PHE A 50 -11.81 -7.19 3.64
C PHE A 50 -11.00 -8.46 3.93
N ALA A 51 -11.34 -9.18 4.99
CA ALA A 51 -10.67 -10.44 5.33
C ALA A 51 -10.83 -11.49 4.21
N PRO A 52 -9.79 -12.28 3.90
CA PRO A 52 -9.93 -13.43 3.02
C PRO A 52 -10.85 -14.48 3.67
N GLN A 53 -11.45 -15.35 2.86
CA GLN A 53 -12.32 -16.43 3.37
C GLN A 53 -11.57 -17.40 4.29
N ALA A 54 -10.28 -17.63 4.01
CA ALA A 54 -9.38 -18.40 4.84
C ALA A 54 -7.93 -17.91 4.65
N PRO A 55 -7.06 -18.08 5.66
CA PRO A 55 -5.63 -17.84 5.50
C PRO A 55 -5.03 -18.76 4.42
N PHE A 56 -4.17 -18.20 3.57
CA PHE A 56 -3.61 -18.91 2.41
C PHE A 56 -2.07 -18.89 2.36
N ILE A 57 -1.41 -18.13 3.24
CA ILE A 57 0.06 -18.02 3.29
C ILE A 57 0.62 -19.01 4.31
N ASP A 58 1.44 -19.97 3.87
CA ASP A 58 2.28 -20.80 4.76
C ASP A 58 3.76 -20.41 4.70
N ARG A 59 4.60 -21.09 5.48
CA ARG A 59 6.04 -20.79 5.58
C ARG A 59 6.78 -20.94 4.25
N GLN A 60 6.28 -21.78 3.34
CA GLN A 60 6.90 -22.06 2.04
C GLN A 60 6.35 -21.17 0.93
N THR A 61 5.22 -20.49 1.16
CA THR A 61 4.60 -19.58 0.20
C THR A 61 5.57 -18.43 -0.13
N PRO A 62 6.04 -18.29 -1.38
CA PRO A 62 6.94 -17.21 -1.77
C PRO A 62 6.23 -15.84 -1.80
N ILE A 63 6.74 -14.89 -1.02
CA ILE A 63 6.14 -13.55 -0.83
C ILE A 63 7.08 -12.47 -1.34
N THR A 64 6.57 -11.57 -2.17
CA THR A 64 7.28 -10.35 -2.57
C THR A 64 6.46 -9.12 -2.22
N ALA A 65 7.05 -8.20 -1.45
CA ALA A 65 6.42 -6.93 -1.08
C ALA A 65 7.01 -5.77 -1.90
N PHE A 66 6.14 -4.97 -2.48
CA PHE A 66 6.45 -3.75 -3.23
C PHE A 66 6.04 -2.53 -2.41
N GLY A 67 7.00 -1.65 -2.13
CA GLY A 67 6.79 -0.39 -1.43
C GLY A 67 8.03 0.09 -0.67
N SER A 68 7.89 1.17 0.10
CA SER A 68 8.99 1.78 0.83
C SER A 68 9.01 1.36 2.30
N CYS A 69 8.44 2.18 3.18
CA CYS A 69 8.63 2.02 4.63
C CYS A 69 7.65 1.00 5.25
N PHE A 70 6.36 1.03 4.89
CA PHE A 70 5.39 0.11 5.49
C PHE A 70 5.52 -1.32 4.93
N ALA A 71 5.82 -1.45 3.63
CA ALA A 71 6.15 -2.74 3.02
C ALA A 71 7.34 -3.42 3.73
N ALA A 72 8.37 -2.65 4.09
CA ALA A 72 9.51 -3.17 4.84
C ALA A 72 9.13 -3.71 6.22
N ASN A 73 8.16 -3.10 6.92
CA ASN A 73 7.67 -3.61 8.21
C ASN A 73 7.00 -4.99 8.05
N ILE A 74 6.14 -5.16 7.04
CA ILE A 74 5.52 -6.46 6.75
C ILE A 74 6.58 -7.50 6.41
N THR A 75 7.52 -7.15 5.52
CA THR A 75 8.61 -8.06 5.13
C THR A 75 9.49 -8.47 6.30
N HIS A 76 9.85 -7.53 7.17
CA HIS A 76 10.67 -7.81 8.35
C HIS A 76 9.92 -8.73 9.31
N PHE A 77 8.68 -8.39 9.67
CA PHE A 77 7.85 -9.17 10.57
C PHE A 77 7.64 -10.62 10.09
N LEU A 78 7.32 -10.80 8.80
CA LEU A 78 7.13 -12.12 8.22
C LEU A 78 8.46 -12.90 8.14
N GLY A 79 9.56 -12.22 7.79
CA GLY A 79 10.89 -12.81 7.73
C GLY A 79 11.38 -13.33 9.09
N GLU A 80 11.21 -12.54 10.16
CA GLU A 80 11.58 -12.94 11.53
C GLU A 80 10.82 -14.17 12.01
N ARG A 81 9.63 -14.41 11.46
CA ARG A 81 8.80 -15.60 11.76
C ARG A 81 9.11 -16.79 10.85
N GLY A 82 9.95 -16.63 9.84
CA GLY A 82 10.36 -17.70 8.93
C GLY A 82 9.42 -17.94 7.75
N TYR A 83 8.64 -16.93 7.33
CA TYR A 83 7.95 -16.98 6.04
C TYR A 83 8.94 -16.76 4.88
N ALA A 84 8.70 -17.42 3.74
CA ALA A 84 9.55 -17.34 2.55
C ALA A 84 9.42 -15.98 1.83
N ILE A 85 10.20 -14.98 2.27
CA ILE A 85 10.30 -13.69 1.58
C ILE A 85 11.29 -13.79 0.43
N CYS A 86 10.81 -13.59 -0.79
CA CYS A 86 11.65 -13.48 -1.98
C CYS A 86 12.54 -12.23 -1.92
N GLY A 87 13.80 -12.37 -2.30
CA GLY A 87 14.76 -11.26 -2.34
C GLY A 87 15.35 -10.86 -0.98
N GLN A 88 15.12 -11.62 0.10
CA GLN A 88 15.97 -11.49 1.29
C GLN A 88 17.38 -12.00 0.98
N GLY A 89 18.33 -11.07 0.88
CA GLY A 89 19.73 -11.38 0.57
C GLY A 89 20.17 -11.06 -0.86
N LEU A 90 19.28 -10.51 -1.70
CA LEU A 90 19.76 -9.75 -2.85
C LEU A 90 20.51 -8.54 -2.29
N ASP A 91 21.77 -8.42 -2.67
CA ASP A 91 22.60 -7.25 -2.38
C ASP A 91 21.76 -5.99 -2.67
N LEU A 92 21.93 -4.93 -1.89
CA LEU A 92 21.14 -3.68 -1.97
C LEU A 92 21.02 -3.11 -3.39
N ASN A 93 21.81 -3.62 -4.34
CA ASN A 93 21.74 -3.42 -5.79
C ASN A 93 20.48 -3.95 -6.51
N ALA A 94 19.65 -4.82 -5.92
CA ALA A 94 18.34 -5.17 -6.46
C ALA A 94 17.28 -4.09 -6.12
N HIS A 95 17.53 -2.86 -6.60
CA HIS A 95 16.86 -1.58 -6.30
C HIS A 95 15.37 -1.48 -6.72
N ILE A 96 14.75 -2.58 -7.15
CA ILE A 96 13.43 -2.61 -7.83
C ILE A 96 12.29 -3.14 -6.94
N ILE A 97 12.61 -3.83 -5.84
CA ILE A 97 11.56 -4.36 -4.94
C ILE A 97 11.40 -3.48 -3.70
N ARG A 98 12.49 -2.80 -3.29
CA ARG A 98 12.49 -1.88 -2.15
C ARG A 98 12.75 -0.46 -2.64
N PHE A 99 11.71 0.35 -2.58
CA PHE A 99 11.85 1.78 -2.78
C PHE A 99 12.52 2.32 -1.50
N GLY A 100 13.76 2.80 -1.57
CA GLY A 100 14.42 3.50 -0.45
C GLY A 100 13.69 4.81 -0.11
N GLU A 101 14.40 5.92 0.09
CA GLU A 101 13.80 7.28 0.16
C GLU A 101 13.16 7.72 -1.19
N GLY A 102 12.38 6.85 -1.83
CA GLY A 102 11.75 7.00 -3.14
C GLY A 102 10.24 7.09 -3.03
N ILE A 103 9.65 7.94 -3.87
CA ILE A 103 8.21 8.15 -3.99
C ILE A 103 7.54 6.90 -4.55
N VAL A 104 6.91 6.11 -3.69
CA VAL A 104 6.11 4.93 -4.08
C VAL A 104 4.76 5.39 -4.60
N ASN A 105 4.67 5.48 -5.92
CA ASN A 105 3.45 5.82 -6.65
C ASN A 105 3.08 4.68 -7.61
N THR A 106 1.82 4.64 -8.03
CA THR A 106 1.28 3.55 -8.87
C THR A 106 1.95 3.48 -10.25
N PHE A 107 2.45 4.60 -10.79
CA PHE A 107 3.15 4.63 -12.07
C PHE A 107 4.47 3.89 -11.97
N ALA A 108 5.30 4.22 -10.97
CA ALA A 108 6.58 3.55 -10.77
C ALA A 108 6.41 2.04 -10.53
N ILE A 109 5.38 1.62 -9.79
CA ILE A 109 5.04 0.21 -9.60
C ILE A 109 4.73 -0.45 -10.95
N ARG A 110 3.77 0.10 -11.71
CA ARG A 110 3.39 -0.41 -13.02
C ARG A 110 4.59 -0.49 -13.97
N GLN A 111 5.37 0.58 -14.07
CA GLN A 111 6.52 0.66 -14.96
C GLN A 111 7.57 -0.43 -14.63
N GLN A 112 7.76 -0.78 -13.36
CA GLN A 112 8.66 -1.87 -12.95
C GLN A 112 8.16 -3.24 -13.41
N PHE A 113 6.84 -3.51 -13.29
CA PHE A 113 6.25 -4.73 -13.84
C PHE A 113 6.32 -4.79 -15.37
N GLU A 114 6.01 -3.68 -16.06
CA GLU A 114 6.12 -3.61 -17.52
C GLU A 114 7.56 -3.84 -17.97
N TRP A 115 8.52 -3.18 -17.33
CA TRP A 115 9.94 -3.34 -17.64
C TRP A 115 10.41 -4.78 -17.40
N ALA A 116 10.09 -5.38 -16.25
CA ALA A 116 10.55 -6.72 -15.90
C ALA A 116 9.90 -7.82 -16.74
N LEU A 117 8.59 -7.75 -16.98
CA LEU A 117 7.82 -8.83 -17.62
C LEU A 117 7.74 -8.70 -19.14
N THR A 118 7.68 -7.48 -19.67
CA THR A 118 7.47 -7.24 -21.12
C THR A 118 8.72 -6.73 -21.83
N GLY A 119 9.73 -6.29 -21.07
CA GLY A 119 10.91 -5.66 -21.64
C GLY A 119 10.67 -4.23 -22.13
N ARG A 120 9.52 -3.60 -21.81
CA ARG A 120 9.24 -2.20 -22.15
C ARG A 120 10.38 -1.31 -21.65
N GLU A 121 10.92 -0.50 -22.55
CA GLU A 121 11.99 0.43 -22.20
C GLU A 121 11.45 1.79 -21.76
N PHE A 122 12.08 2.33 -20.72
CA PHE A 122 11.82 3.66 -20.18
C PHE A 122 13.07 4.55 -20.30
N PRO A 123 12.99 5.89 -20.39
CA PRO A 123 14.17 6.74 -20.40
C PRO A 123 15.12 6.47 -19.23
N GLN A 124 16.42 6.33 -19.47
CA GLN A 124 17.41 5.97 -18.43
C GLN A 124 17.45 6.95 -17.25
N SER A 125 17.16 8.23 -17.50
CA SER A 125 17.08 9.28 -16.48
C SER A 125 16.04 9.01 -15.40
N LEU A 126 15.06 8.13 -15.65
CA LEU A 126 13.99 7.84 -14.71
C LEU A 126 14.47 7.01 -13.50
N TRP A 127 15.63 6.38 -13.64
CA TRP A 127 16.17 5.46 -12.65
C TRP A 127 17.19 6.19 -11.82
N ILE A 128 16.85 6.46 -10.56
CA ILE A 128 17.76 7.06 -9.60
C ILE A 128 18.07 6.00 -8.55
N SER A 129 19.35 5.69 -8.35
CA SER A 129 19.82 4.73 -7.36
C SER A 129 19.71 5.30 -5.94
N GLU A 130 19.90 4.47 -4.93
CA GLU A 130 20.01 4.93 -3.53
C GLU A 130 21.16 5.93 -3.33
N GLY A 131 22.25 5.78 -4.09
CA GLY A 131 23.37 6.72 -4.14
C GLY A 131 23.08 8.05 -4.82
N LYS A 132 21.82 8.31 -5.23
CA LYS A 132 21.39 9.52 -5.95
C LYS A 132 22.04 9.69 -7.32
N GLU A 133 22.40 8.58 -7.95
CA GLU A 133 22.97 8.54 -9.30
C GLU A 133 21.95 7.97 -10.30
N ILE A 134 22.13 8.25 -11.59
CA ILE A 134 21.30 7.60 -12.62
C ILE A 134 21.67 6.11 -12.65
N ALA A 135 20.75 5.24 -12.22
CA ALA A 135 20.99 3.81 -12.19
C ALA A 135 21.03 3.24 -13.60
N ARG A 136 21.98 2.33 -13.84
CA ARG A 136 22.15 1.69 -15.16
C ARG A 136 21.08 0.63 -15.35
N LYS A 137 20.56 0.54 -16.57
CA LYS A 137 19.72 -0.57 -17.03
C LYS A 137 20.59 -1.81 -17.21
N ASP A 138 20.66 -2.62 -16.18
CA ASP A 138 21.35 -3.90 -16.26
C ASP A 138 20.36 -4.99 -16.71
N ALA A 139 20.69 -5.68 -17.80
CA ALA A 139 19.89 -6.79 -18.32
C ALA A 139 19.82 -7.94 -17.31
N GLU A 140 20.87 -8.14 -16.52
CA GLU A 140 20.92 -9.11 -15.43
C GLU A 140 19.90 -8.76 -14.35
N VAL A 141 19.87 -7.50 -13.92
CA VAL A 141 18.90 -7.01 -12.92
C VAL A 141 17.46 -7.15 -13.41
N ARG A 142 17.21 -6.98 -14.71
CA ARG A 142 15.88 -7.24 -15.31
C ARG A 142 15.50 -8.71 -15.17
N GLU A 143 16.40 -9.61 -15.55
CA GLU A 143 16.11 -11.04 -15.50
C GLU A 143 15.92 -11.50 -14.07
N THR A 144 16.77 -11.07 -13.12
CA THR A 144 16.57 -11.36 -11.70
C THR A 144 15.22 -10.85 -11.19
N THR A 145 14.80 -9.63 -11.57
CA THR A 145 13.48 -9.10 -11.19
C THR A 145 12.36 -9.96 -11.79
N ARG A 146 12.49 -10.34 -13.06
CA ARG A 146 11.53 -11.18 -13.76
C ARG A 146 11.40 -12.55 -13.09
N GLU A 147 12.50 -13.19 -12.74
CA GLU A 147 12.55 -14.46 -12.02
C GLU A 147 11.85 -14.36 -10.66
N ILE A 148 12.08 -13.28 -9.90
CA ILE A 148 11.40 -13.06 -8.62
C ILE A 148 9.89 -12.94 -8.81
N ILE A 149 9.44 -12.15 -9.79
CA ILE A 149 8.00 -12.03 -10.09
C ILE A 149 7.43 -13.39 -10.50
N GLN A 150 8.15 -14.18 -11.30
CA GLN A 150 7.71 -15.51 -11.73
C GLN A 150 7.75 -16.59 -10.63
N GLY A 151 8.56 -16.38 -9.59
CA GLY A 151 8.64 -17.22 -8.41
C GLY A 151 7.70 -16.80 -7.27
N THR A 152 7.02 -15.66 -7.39
CA THR A 152 6.15 -15.12 -6.32
C THR A 152 4.74 -15.72 -6.39
N ASP A 153 4.23 -16.16 -5.24
CA ASP A 153 2.83 -16.60 -5.09
C ASP A 153 1.97 -15.54 -4.40
N VAL A 154 2.56 -14.67 -3.58
CA VAL A 154 1.85 -13.58 -2.91
C VAL A 154 2.57 -12.26 -3.09
N PHE A 155 1.91 -11.34 -3.79
CA PHE A 155 2.37 -9.97 -3.98
C PHE A 155 1.73 -9.08 -2.92
N ILE A 156 2.53 -8.33 -2.16
CA ILE A 156 2.03 -7.30 -1.24
C ILE A 156 2.39 -5.93 -1.82
N ILE A 157 1.40 -5.19 -2.31
CA ILE A 157 1.63 -3.89 -2.96
C ILE A 157 1.15 -2.77 -2.04
N THR A 158 2.10 -2.01 -1.51
CA THR A 158 1.84 -0.89 -0.60
C THR A 158 1.92 0.45 -1.32
N LEU A 159 0.81 1.17 -1.41
CA LEU A 159 0.77 2.50 -2.03
C LEU A 159 1.24 3.58 -1.06
N GLY A 160 2.12 4.48 -1.53
CA GLY A 160 2.72 5.52 -0.70
C GLY A 160 2.01 6.85 -0.83
N LEU A 161 1.99 7.41 -2.04
CA LEU A 161 1.52 8.76 -2.29
C LEU A 161 1.13 9.02 -3.76
N ALA A 162 0.26 10.00 -3.98
CA ALA A 162 -0.25 10.39 -5.30
C ALA A 162 0.55 11.53 -5.97
N GLU A 163 1.44 12.20 -5.25
CA GLU A 163 2.35 13.19 -5.84
C GLU A 163 3.45 12.51 -6.67
N ILE A 164 3.68 12.96 -7.89
CA ILE A 164 4.70 12.35 -8.76
C ILE A 164 5.63 13.42 -9.32
N TRP A 165 6.91 13.04 -9.40
CA TRP A 165 7.81 13.66 -10.36
C TRP A 165 7.67 12.92 -11.69
N TYR A 166 7.71 13.65 -12.79
CA TYR A 166 7.63 13.08 -14.13
C TYR A 166 8.58 13.82 -15.09
N ASP A 167 9.06 13.10 -16.09
CA ASP A 167 9.89 13.64 -17.17
C ASP A 167 8.97 14.34 -18.17
N ARG A 168 9.12 15.66 -18.33
CA ARG A 168 8.27 16.50 -19.19
C ARG A 168 8.30 16.05 -20.66
N PRO A 169 9.46 15.70 -21.26
CA PRO A 169 9.49 15.23 -22.65
C PRO A 169 8.70 13.92 -22.89
N SER A 170 8.84 12.94 -22.01
CA SER A 170 8.20 11.62 -22.18
C SER A 170 6.82 11.49 -21.52
N GLY A 171 6.54 12.32 -20.51
CA GLY A 171 5.37 12.19 -19.63
C GLY A 171 5.49 11.08 -18.58
N GLU A 172 6.57 10.31 -18.58
CA GLU A 172 6.76 9.16 -17.69
C GLU A 172 7.12 9.59 -16.26
N ALA A 173 6.56 8.90 -15.27
CA ALA A 173 6.89 9.14 -13.87
C ALA A 173 8.31 8.67 -13.53
N PHE A 174 9.00 9.39 -12.65
CA PHE A 174 10.25 8.93 -12.06
C PHE A 174 9.99 7.85 -11.00
N TRP A 175 10.89 6.87 -10.90
CA TRP A 175 10.76 5.78 -9.91
C TRP A 175 11.14 6.23 -8.49
N ARG A 176 11.94 7.28 -8.38
CA ARG A 176 12.34 7.91 -7.11
C ARG A 176 12.27 9.44 -7.23
N ALA A 177 12.39 10.13 -6.10
CA ALA A 177 12.50 11.58 -6.09
C ALA A 177 13.77 12.03 -6.81
N VAL A 178 13.68 13.16 -7.52
CA VAL A 178 14.80 13.76 -8.26
C VAL A 178 15.80 14.35 -7.26
N PRO A 179 17.08 13.91 -7.25
CA PRO A 179 18.09 14.54 -6.41
C PRO A 179 18.26 16.01 -6.75
N ALA A 180 18.43 16.86 -5.74
CA ALA A 180 18.58 18.30 -5.94
C ALA A 180 19.71 18.68 -6.91
N SER A 181 20.81 17.91 -6.91
CA SER A 181 21.95 18.10 -7.82
C SER A 181 21.65 17.74 -9.27
N LEU A 182 20.61 16.96 -9.54
CA LEU A 182 20.19 16.53 -10.88
C LEU A 182 18.91 17.25 -11.33
N PHE A 183 18.35 18.13 -10.50
CA PHE A 183 17.12 18.83 -10.84
C PHE A 183 17.34 19.78 -12.02
N ASP A 184 16.43 19.66 -12.98
CA ASP A 184 16.36 20.48 -14.19
C ASP A 184 14.88 20.85 -14.38
N PRO A 185 14.50 22.13 -14.28
CA PRO A 185 13.09 22.54 -14.38
C PRO A 185 12.49 22.35 -15.78
N GLU A 186 13.30 22.33 -16.85
CA GLU A 186 12.83 22.10 -18.22
C GLU A 186 12.51 20.63 -18.46
N ARG A 187 13.12 19.73 -17.68
CA ARG A 187 12.91 18.29 -17.77
C ARG A 187 12.01 17.72 -16.68
N HIS A 188 12.17 18.16 -15.44
CA HIS A 188 11.51 17.58 -14.27
C HIS A 188 10.24 18.35 -13.95
N GLY A 189 9.11 17.68 -14.13
CA GLY A 189 7.79 18.17 -13.74
C GLY A 189 7.32 17.53 -12.44
N PHE A 190 6.45 18.23 -11.72
CA PHE A 190 5.79 17.73 -10.52
C PHE A 190 4.28 17.93 -10.63
N ARG A 191 3.49 16.93 -10.24
CA ARG A 191 2.02 17.03 -10.19
C ARG A 191 1.42 16.02 -9.22
N VAL A 192 0.14 16.19 -8.89
CA VAL A 192 -0.66 15.17 -8.23
C VAL A 192 -1.32 14.31 -9.30
N SER A 193 -1.22 12.99 -9.17
CA SER A 193 -1.93 12.05 -10.03
C SER A 193 -3.41 11.98 -9.69
N THR A 194 -4.23 11.62 -10.67
CA THR A 194 -5.69 11.52 -10.53
C THR A 194 -6.13 10.15 -10.06
N VAL A 195 -7.36 10.03 -9.56
CA VAL A 195 -7.95 8.73 -9.20
C VAL A 195 -7.92 7.76 -10.38
N ALA A 196 -8.33 8.23 -11.57
CA ALA A 196 -8.39 7.41 -12.78
C ALA A 196 -7.01 6.86 -13.18
N GLU A 197 -5.97 7.70 -13.18
CA GLU A 197 -4.61 7.25 -13.49
C GLU A 197 -4.11 6.18 -12.49
N ASN A 198 -4.39 6.36 -11.20
CA ASN A 198 -4.01 5.38 -10.19
C ASN A 198 -4.77 4.07 -10.33
N PHE A 199 -6.08 4.14 -10.61
CA PHE A 199 -6.91 2.97 -10.90
C PHE A 199 -6.40 2.21 -12.12
N ASP A 200 -6.16 2.90 -13.23
CA ASP A 200 -5.65 2.29 -14.48
C ASP A 200 -4.29 1.63 -14.26
N ASN A 201 -3.41 2.27 -13.47
CA ASN A 201 -2.10 1.71 -13.14
C ASN A 201 -2.21 0.44 -12.28
N LEU A 202 -3.10 0.43 -11.29
CA LEU A 202 -3.36 -0.75 -10.47
C LEU A 202 -3.94 -1.89 -11.29
N VAL A 203 -4.94 -1.61 -12.13
CA VAL A 203 -5.55 -2.60 -13.03
C VAL A 203 -4.49 -3.20 -13.97
N ALA A 204 -3.70 -2.36 -14.64
CA ALA A 204 -2.64 -2.83 -15.53
C ALA A 204 -1.58 -3.67 -14.78
N THR A 205 -1.24 -3.28 -13.55
CA THR A 205 -0.31 -4.05 -12.69
C THR A 205 -0.88 -5.42 -12.36
N LEU A 206 -2.16 -5.50 -11.96
CA LEU A 206 -2.85 -6.75 -11.68
C LEU A 206 -2.93 -7.65 -12.91
N ASP A 207 -3.18 -7.09 -14.09
CA ASP A 207 -3.23 -7.84 -15.35
C ASP A 207 -1.87 -8.41 -15.72
N LEU A 208 -0.79 -7.65 -15.53
CA LEU A 208 0.60 -8.12 -15.71
C LEU A 208 0.95 -9.25 -14.75
N ILE A 209 0.61 -9.11 -13.45
CA ILE A 209 0.80 -10.16 -12.45
C ILE A 209 0.00 -11.40 -12.85
N ARG A 210 -1.27 -11.26 -13.24
CA ARG A 210 -2.12 -12.39 -13.58
C ARG A 210 -1.63 -13.12 -14.84
N ALA A 211 -1.10 -12.39 -15.82
CA ALA A 211 -0.48 -12.98 -17.01
C ALA A 211 0.79 -13.79 -16.69
N ALA A 212 1.61 -13.32 -15.75
CA ALA A 212 2.83 -14.00 -15.33
C ALA A 212 2.59 -15.14 -14.31
N ARG A 213 1.62 -14.96 -13.41
CA ARG A 213 1.27 -15.84 -12.29
C ARG A 213 -0.26 -15.97 -12.17
N PRO A 214 -0.91 -16.83 -12.96
CA PRO A 214 -2.37 -16.97 -12.99
C PRO A 214 -3.03 -17.27 -11.64
N ASN A 215 -2.30 -17.87 -10.69
CA ASN A 215 -2.83 -18.24 -9.38
C ASN A 215 -2.31 -17.38 -8.22
N ALA A 216 -1.42 -16.41 -8.46
CA ALA A 216 -0.88 -15.60 -7.38
C ALA A 216 -1.96 -14.76 -6.69
N ALA A 217 -1.83 -14.59 -5.39
CA ALA A 217 -2.61 -13.63 -4.63
C ALA A 217 -1.94 -12.26 -4.65
N VAL A 218 -2.76 -11.21 -4.65
CA VAL A 218 -2.29 -9.83 -4.52
C VAL A 218 -2.98 -9.19 -3.33
N VAL A 219 -2.20 -8.75 -2.34
CA VAL A 219 -2.67 -7.95 -1.22
C VAL A 219 -2.27 -6.50 -1.45
N LEU A 220 -3.25 -5.68 -1.80
CA LEU A 220 -3.11 -4.25 -1.92
C LEU A 220 -3.23 -3.61 -0.53
N THR A 221 -2.44 -2.60 -0.23
CA THR A 221 -2.57 -1.83 1.00
C THR A 221 -2.17 -0.37 0.78
N LEU A 222 -2.74 0.54 1.55
CA LEU A 222 -2.37 1.95 1.55
C LEU A 222 -1.49 2.21 2.76
N SER A 223 -0.30 2.76 2.54
CA SER A 223 0.63 3.06 3.63
C SER A 223 0.02 4.08 4.61
N PRO A 224 0.05 3.82 5.92
CA PRO A 224 -0.37 4.77 6.94
C PRO A 224 0.61 5.93 7.13
N ILE A 225 1.84 5.80 6.64
CA ILE A 225 2.91 6.78 6.83
C ILE A 225 2.56 8.05 6.04
N PRO A 226 2.42 9.21 6.71
CA PRO A 226 2.14 10.49 6.07
C PRO A 226 3.28 10.98 5.17
N LEU A 227 2.94 11.91 4.27
CA LEU A 227 3.94 12.68 3.53
C LEU A 227 4.91 13.38 4.51
N MET A 228 6.21 13.25 4.24
CA MET A 228 7.24 14.00 4.94
C MET A 228 7.23 15.48 4.51
N ALA A 229 7.00 15.73 3.22
CA ALA A 229 6.87 17.05 2.63
C ALA A 229 5.94 16.99 1.42
N THR A 230 5.38 18.15 1.06
CA THR A 230 4.71 18.37 -0.22
C THR A 230 5.45 19.45 -0.97
N PHE A 231 5.48 19.35 -2.30
CA PHE A 231 6.01 20.40 -3.19
C PHE A 231 4.92 21.34 -3.72
N ARG A 232 3.69 21.18 -3.22
CA ARG A 232 2.57 22.08 -3.53
C ARG A 232 2.61 23.31 -2.62
N PRO A 233 2.09 24.46 -3.05
CA PRO A 233 2.01 25.67 -2.23
C PRO A 233 0.87 25.60 -1.19
N VAL A 234 0.79 24.51 -0.42
CA VAL A 234 -0.22 24.24 0.62
C VAL A 234 0.40 23.48 1.78
N SER A 235 -0.32 23.34 2.90
CA SER A 235 0.14 22.56 4.06
C SER A 235 0.38 21.08 3.70
N CYS A 236 1.48 20.51 4.20
CA CYS A 236 1.78 19.08 4.05
C CYS A 236 0.65 18.19 4.57
N LEU A 237 -0.01 18.57 5.66
CA LEU A 237 -1.16 17.82 6.20
C LEU A 237 -2.32 17.76 5.20
N THR A 238 -2.67 18.91 4.60
CA THR A 238 -3.75 18.98 3.61
C THR A 238 -3.38 18.29 2.30
N ALA A 239 -2.12 18.37 1.88
CA ALA A 239 -1.62 17.66 0.72
C ALA A 239 -1.63 16.13 0.94
N ASN A 240 -1.23 15.68 2.13
CA ASN A 240 -1.27 14.28 2.53
C ASN A 240 -2.71 13.75 2.51
N ALA A 241 -3.67 14.49 3.05
CA ALA A 241 -5.08 14.10 3.03
C ALA A 241 -5.57 13.87 1.58
N VAL A 242 -5.31 14.81 0.67
CA VAL A 242 -5.66 14.65 -0.76
C VAL A 242 -4.94 13.45 -1.37
N SER A 243 -3.63 13.29 -1.10
CA SER A 243 -2.82 12.20 -1.64
C SER A 243 -3.35 10.82 -1.23
N LYS A 244 -3.63 10.61 0.07
CA LYS A 244 -4.18 9.35 0.60
C LYS A 244 -5.61 9.11 0.11
N ALA A 245 -6.45 10.15 0.08
CA ALA A 245 -7.82 10.04 -0.42
C ALA A 245 -7.85 9.62 -1.91
N THR A 246 -7.01 10.22 -2.76
CA THR A 246 -6.91 9.84 -4.17
C THR A 246 -6.57 8.35 -4.34
N LEU A 247 -5.55 7.86 -3.61
CA LEU A 247 -5.15 6.46 -3.67
C LEU A 247 -6.22 5.54 -3.09
N ARG A 248 -6.87 5.93 -1.99
CA ARG A 248 -7.88 5.11 -1.34
C ARG A 248 -9.12 4.95 -2.19
N VAL A 249 -9.55 5.99 -2.91
CA VAL A 249 -10.65 5.90 -3.88
C VAL A 249 -10.28 5.00 -5.05
N ALA A 250 -9.06 5.11 -5.58
CA ALA A 250 -8.59 4.22 -6.66
C ALA A 250 -8.58 2.75 -6.21
N LEU A 251 -8.09 2.47 -5.00
CA LEU A 251 -8.14 1.13 -4.38
C LEU A 251 -9.59 0.64 -4.25
N ASP A 252 -10.51 1.50 -3.79
CA ASP A 252 -11.93 1.15 -3.67
C ASP A 252 -12.52 0.71 -5.02
N GLN A 253 -12.23 1.46 -6.07
CA GLN A 253 -12.66 1.15 -7.43
C GLN A 253 -12.08 -0.17 -7.94
N VAL A 254 -10.82 -0.48 -7.60
CA VAL A 254 -10.22 -1.78 -7.92
C VAL A 254 -10.92 -2.91 -7.17
N MET A 255 -11.18 -2.74 -5.87
CA MET A 255 -11.87 -3.77 -5.07
C MET A 255 -13.32 -4.00 -5.53
N ALA A 256 -14.00 -2.95 -5.97
CA ALA A 256 -15.36 -3.04 -6.53
C ALA A 256 -15.44 -3.87 -7.82
N GLN A 257 -14.32 -4.14 -8.51
CA GLN A 257 -14.30 -5.07 -9.64
C GLN A 257 -14.49 -6.53 -9.24
N GLY A 258 -14.33 -6.87 -7.95
CA GLY A 258 -14.53 -8.24 -7.45
C GLY A 258 -13.55 -9.26 -8.05
N ARG A 259 -12.30 -8.85 -8.31
CA ARG A 259 -11.26 -9.73 -8.88
C ARG A 259 -10.88 -10.85 -7.92
N ASP A 260 -10.79 -12.08 -8.44
CA ASP A 260 -10.34 -13.24 -7.67
C ASP A 260 -8.89 -13.08 -7.17
N ASN A 261 -8.66 -13.52 -5.93
CA ASN A 261 -7.36 -13.49 -5.25
C ASN A 261 -6.72 -12.09 -5.20
N VAL A 262 -7.54 -11.03 -5.18
CA VAL A 262 -7.11 -9.67 -4.91
C VAL A 262 -7.77 -9.21 -3.61
N PHE A 263 -6.95 -8.74 -2.68
CA PHE A 263 -7.37 -8.35 -1.34
C PHE A 263 -6.95 -6.92 -1.04
N TYR A 264 -7.69 -6.23 -0.17
CA TYR A 264 -7.25 -4.97 0.42
C TYR A 264 -6.98 -5.20 1.91
N PHE A 265 -5.74 -4.96 2.34
CA PHE A 265 -5.40 -4.91 3.76
C PHE A 265 -5.46 -3.46 4.25
N PRO A 266 -6.39 -3.10 5.14
CA PRO A 266 -6.71 -1.70 5.48
C PRO A 266 -5.75 -1.09 6.52
N SER A 267 -4.43 -1.20 6.30
CA SER A 267 -3.42 -0.69 7.24
C SER A 267 -3.48 0.83 7.47
N TYR A 268 -3.87 1.60 6.44
CA TYR A 268 -4.10 3.03 6.55
C TYR A 268 -5.21 3.34 7.57
N GLU A 269 -6.36 2.67 7.46
CA GLU A 269 -7.49 2.86 8.36
C GLU A 269 -7.21 2.33 9.77
N MET A 270 -6.48 1.23 9.90
CA MET A 270 -6.05 0.71 11.21
C MET A 270 -5.26 1.78 11.99
N VAL A 271 -4.23 2.37 11.36
CA VAL A 271 -3.42 3.40 12.02
C VAL A 271 -4.21 4.68 12.25
N THR A 272 -4.86 5.20 11.20
CA THR A 272 -5.43 6.56 11.24
C THR A 272 -6.81 6.66 11.88
N GLY A 273 -7.54 5.54 11.97
CA GLY A 273 -8.91 5.49 12.49
C GLY A 273 -9.12 4.59 13.70
N ALA A 274 -8.30 3.55 13.89
CA ALA A 274 -8.51 2.57 14.96
C ALA A 274 -7.51 2.68 16.13
N CYS A 275 -6.30 3.22 15.89
CA CYS A 275 -5.27 3.35 16.92
C CYS A 275 -5.29 4.72 17.62
N PHE A 276 -5.01 4.73 18.93
CA PHE A 276 -4.83 5.95 19.73
C PHE A 276 -3.38 6.40 19.67
N ASP A 277 -3.16 7.67 19.33
CA ASP A 277 -1.82 8.29 19.24
C ASP A 277 -0.78 7.40 18.53
N PRO A 278 -1.02 7.08 17.25
CA PRO A 278 -0.37 5.94 16.63
C PRO A 278 1.07 6.21 16.17
N PHE A 279 1.53 7.46 16.22
CA PHE A 279 2.81 7.90 15.69
C PHE A 279 3.79 8.23 16.81
N GLU A 280 5.09 8.12 16.50
CA GLU A 280 6.15 8.70 17.30
C GLU A 280 6.07 10.25 17.31
N GLU A 281 6.93 10.90 18.08
CA GLU A 281 6.98 12.37 18.24
C GLU A 281 7.07 13.15 16.90
N ASP A 282 7.54 12.50 15.82
CA ASP A 282 7.64 13.10 14.50
C ASP A 282 6.32 13.12 13.71
N ASN A 283 5.23 12.59 14.28
CA ASN A 283 3.91 12.48 13.66
C ASN A 283 3.90 11.71 12.32
N ARG A 284 4.90 10.85 12.09
CA ARG A 284 5.09 10.17 10.80
C ARG A 284 5.32 8.68 10.95
N HIS A 285 6.25 8.26 11.79
CA HIS A 285 6.54 6.84 11.97
C HIS A 285 5.57 6.23 12.97
N PRO A 286 4.83 5.16 12.64
CA PRO A 286 3.98 4.50 13.61
C PRO A 286 4.80 3.88 14.74
N ARG A 287 4.28 3.92 15.96
CA ARG A 287 4.92 3.33 17.13
C ARG A 287 5.11 1.82 16.96
N ALA A 288 6.13 1.25 17.61
CA ALA A 288 6.46 -0.17 17.47
C ALA A 288 5.29 -1.09 17.86
N GLU A 289 4.56 -0.76 18.92
CA GLU A 289 3.37 -1.48 19.38
C GLU A 289 2.21 -1.42 18.38
N VAL A 290 2.07 -0.31 17.65
CA VAL A 290 1.06 -0.15 16.59
C VAL A 290 1.41 -1.02 15.39
N ILE A 291 2.69 -1.01 14.98
CA ILE A 291 3.18 -1.91 13.93
C ILE A 291 2.95 -3.36 14.35
N ALA A 292 3.34 -3.75 15.55
CA ALA A 292 3.17 -5.12 16.03
C ALA A 292 1.70 -5.58 16.02
N ALA A 293 0.77 -4.72 16.46
CA ALA A 293 -0.66 -5.02 16.45
C ALA A 293 -1.21 -5.23 15.02
N ILE A 294 -0.82 -4.37 14.08
CA ILE A 294 -1.24 -4.46 12.67
C ILE A 294 -0.65 -5.70 12.00
N MET A 295 0.63 -5.98 12.24
CA MET A 295 1.27 -7.17 11.67
C MET A 295 0.69 -8.46 12.24
N ALA A 296 0.36 -8.50 13.54
CA ALA A 296 -0.33 -9.62 14.13
C ALA A 296 -1.75 -9.81 13.53
N CYS A 297 -2.46 -8.71 13.23
CA CYS A 297 -3.73 -8.78 12.52
C CYS A 297 -3.56 -9.33 11.09
N PHE A 298 -2.53 -8.89 10.35
CA PHE A 298 -2.19 -9.46 9.05
C PHE A 298 -1.91 -10.98 9.16
N GLU A 299 -1.06 -11.40 10.09
CA GLU A 299 -0.72 -12.80 10.31
C GLU A 299 -1.96 -13.66 10.57
N ARG A 300 -2.85 -13.22 11.48
CA ARG A 300 -4.09 -13.94 11.81
C ARG A 300 -5.00 -14.17 10.60
N HIS A 301 -5.11 -13.18 9.71
CA HIS A 301 -6.04 -13.25 8.58
C HIS A 301 -5.46 -13.90 7.34
N TYR A 302 -4.17 -13.69 7.05
CA TYR A 302 -3.57 -14.12 5.79
C TYR A 302 -2.70 -15.37 5.94
N CYS A 303 -2.14 -15.62 7.13
CA CYS A 303 -1.19 -16.70 7.34
C CYS A 303 -1.81 -17.92 8.05
N LYS A 304 -1.49 -19.12 7.55
CA LYS A 304 -1.84 -20.39 8.17
C LYS A 304 -1.07 -20.52 9.50
N ALA A 305 -1.74 -21.10 10.50
CA ALA A 305 -1.18 -21.41 11.81
C ALA A 305 -0.05 -22.45 11.72
#